data_AF-A0AA48KSL3-F1
#
_entry.id   AF-A0AA48KSL3-F1
#
_cell.length_a   1.000
_cell.length_b   1.000
_cell.length_c   1.000
_cell.angle_alpha   90.00
_cell.angle_beta   90.00
_cell.angle_gamma   90.00
#
_symmetry.space_group_name_H-M   'P 1'
#
loop_
_entity.id
_entity.type
_entity.pdbx_description
1 polymer ?
#
loop_
_entity_poly.entity_id
_entity_poly.type
_entity_poly.pdbx_seq_one_letter_code
_entity_poly.pdbx_strand_id
1 'polypeptide(L)'
;MTQAVTSTNYSSALYIGETWHQRFVPKNHKFKYNIMMFWLDLDEVALLDQKLSLFSAEKFNWVQFRRGDFLTNNQQTLKQEVLQTMSEKAGTPLSGKVFLLSPLRILGMYFSPVNFYYLQNDAGEFSHLLAEVSNTPWNERHCYLVDLKEQKDSDKAFHVSPYNPIDMQYRWNIKPPGNKLFLQLDCLKTDKHFTAAIGLKRMELSNSVMRKSLFQFPHITLKTLFGIYWQALKLFAKRVPIYDHPKSAGR
;
A
#
# COMPACT_ATOMS: atom_id res chain seq x y z
N MET A 1 -10.89 34.95 -5.72
CA MET A 1 -9.70 35.02 -4.84
C MET A 1 -8.85 33.81 -5.12
N THR A 2 -7.81 34.00 -5.92
CA THR A 2 -6.87 32.97 -6.37
C THR A 2 -6.00 32.57 -5.17
N GLN A 3 -6.15 31.35 -4.65
CA GLN A 3 -5.28 30.86 -3.58
C GLN A 3 -3.86 30.74 -4.14
N ALA A 4 -2.92 31.46 -3.52
CA ALA A 4 -1.50 31.29 -3.76
C ALA A 4 -1.12 29.84 -3.45
N VAL A 5 -0.66 29.12 -4.46
CA VAL A 5 -0.06 27.80 -4.30
C VAL A 5 1.32 28.04 -3.72
N THR A 6 1.42 28.04 -2.39
CA THR A 6 2.70 27.97 -1.69
C THR A 6 3.33 26.63 -2.03
N SER A 7 4.27 26.62 -2.97
CA SER A 7 5.05 25.43 -3.32
C SER A 7 5.71 24.86 -2.06
N THR A 8 5.22 23.71 -1.60
CA THR A 8 5.82 22.98 -0.48
C THR A 8 7.14 22.36 -0.92
N ASN A 9 8.16 22.55 -0.10
CA ASN A 9 9.56 22.28 -0.43
C ASN A 9 9.99 20.85 -0.04
N TYR A 10 9.11 19.87 -0.19
CA TYR A 10 9.36 18.46 0.17
C TYR A 10 8.86 17.49 -0.91
N SER A 11 9.48 16.31 -0.94
CA SER A 11 9.21 15.23 -1.89
C SER A 11 7.99 14.39 -1.51
N SER A 12 7.50 14.56 -0.28
CA SER A 12 6.26 13.94 0.22
C SER A 12 5.01 14.56 -0.40
N ALA A 13 3.97 13.75 -0.58
CA ALA A 13 2.76 14.08 -1.32
C ALA A 13 1.55 13.30 -0.81
N LEU A 14 0.37 13.65 -1.31
CA LEU A 14 -0.85 12.87 -1.13
C LEU A 14 -1.27 12.29 -2.48
N TYR A 15 -1.51 10.98 -2.57
CA TYR A 15 -2.07 10.35 -3.77
C TYR A 15 -3.54 10.04 -3.57
N ILE A 16 -4.37 10.50 -4.50
CA ILE A 16 -5.82 10.29 -4.47
C ILE A 16 -6.26 9.68 -5.79
N GLY A 17 -7.12 8.66 -5.73
CA GLY A 17 -7.67 8.04 -6.92
C GLY A 17 -8.51 6.81 -6.59
N GLU A 18 -8.41 5.79 -7.42
CA GLU A 18 -9.24 4.60 -7.32
C GLU A 18 -8.38 3.35 -7.19
N THR A 19 -8.91 2.37 -6.47
CA THR A 19 -8.51 0.97 -6.60
C THR A 19 -9.66 0.18 -7.21
N TRP A 20 -9.33 -0.80 -8.05
CA TRP A 20 -10.30 -1.72 -8.60
C TRP A 20 -9.78 -3.15 -8.53
N HIS A 21 -10.74 -4.05 -8.37
CA HIS A 21 -10.53 -5.47 -8.32
C HIS A 21 -11.47 -6.13 -9.31
N GLN A 22 -10.96 -7.12 -10.03
CA GLN A 22 -11.74 -7.93 -10.94
C GLN A 22 -11.33 -9.38 -10.82
N ARG A 23 -12.28 -10.23 -10.42
CA ARG A 23 -12.20 -11.68 -10.49
C ARG A 23 -12.85 -12.14 -11.78
N PHE A 24 -12.16 -12.98 -12.54
CA PHE A 24 -12.65 -13.60 -13.77
C PHE A 24 -13.18 -15.00 -13.50
N VAL A 25 -12.48 -15.77 -12.65
CA VAL A 25 -12.74 -17.19 -12.35
C VAL A 25 -12.99 -17.39 -10.85
N PRO A 26 -13.91 -18.28 -10.43
CA PRO A 26 -14.86 -19.05 -11.27
C PRO A 26 -16.07 -18.23 -11.70
N LYS A 27 -16.33 -17.10 -11.04
CA LYS A 27 -17.43 -16.19 -11.35
C LYS A 27 -16.90 -14.77 -11.51
N ASN A 28 -17.38 -14.09 -12.52
CA ASN A 28 -17.04 -12.69 -12.74
C ASN A 28 -17.54 -11.83 -11.58
N HIS A 29 -16.63 -11.06 -10.99
CA HIS A 29 -16.95 -10.09 -9.96
C HIS A 29 -15.96 -8.94 -10.00
N LYS A 30 -16.47 -7.73 -10.19
CA LYS A 30 -15.66 -6.50 -10.20
C LYS A 30 -16.21 -5.48 -9.22
N PHE A 31 -15.31 -4.71 -8.62
CA PHE A 31 -15.66 -3.55 -7.81
C PHE A 31 -14.51 -2.55 -7.84
N LYS A 32 -14.86 -1.27 -7.64
CA LYS A 32 -13.90 -0.19 -7.49
C LYS A 32 -14.33 0.76 -6.39
N TYR A 33 -13.38 1.43 -5.77
CA TYR A 33 -13.64 2.44 -4.75
C TYR A 33 -12.50 3.45 -4.69
N ASN A 34 -12.83 4.64 -4.18
CA ASN A 34 -11.85 5.70 -3.99
C ASN A 34 -10.94 5.36 -2.83
N ILE A 35 -9.66 5.66 -3.00
CA ILE A 35 -8.63 5.53 -1.97
C ILE A 35 -7.78 6.79 -1.90
N MET A 36 -7.22 7.02 -0.71
CA MET A 36 -6.27 8.07 -0.42
C MET A 36 -5.07 7.41 0.23
N MET A 37 -3.88 7.64 -0.32
CA MET A 37 -2.61 7.11 0.20
C MET A 37 -1.61 8.25 0.36
N PHE A 38 -0.89 8.25 1.47
CA PHE A 38 0.22 9.17 1.68
C PHE A 38 1.44 8.65 0.96
N TRP A 39 2.16 9.55 0.29
CA TRP A 39 3.48 9.31 -0.28
C TRP A 39 4.49 10.05 0.58
N LEU A 40 5.22 9.35 1.43
CA LEU A 40 6.17 9.96 2.36
C LEU A 40 7.59 9.60 1.94
N ASP A 41 8.45 10.59 1.71
CA ASP A 41 9.89 10.36 1.84
C ASP A 41 10.14 10.07 3.33
N LEU A 42 10.66 8.88 3.65
CA LEU A 42 10.84 8.49 5.05
C LEU A 42 11.86 9.38 5.78
N ASP A 43 12.76 10.06 5.06
CA ASP A 43 13.68 11.04 5.64
C ASP A 43 12.98 12.37 6.00
N GLU A 44 11.79 12.63 5.44
CA GLU A 44 11.05 13.88 5.67
C GLU A 44 10.04 13.79 6.81
N VAL A 45 9.78 12.62 7.39
CA VAL A 45 8.71 12.41 8.39
C VAL A 45 8.80 13.37 9.58
N ALA A 46 10.00 13.59 10.12
CA ALA A 46 10.22 14.53 11.23
C ALA A 46 9.98 16.00 10.81
N LEU A 47 10.34 16.37 9.58
CA LEU A 47 10.06 17.70 9.02
C LEU A 47 8.55 17.90 8.84
N LEU A 48 7.83 16.88 8.35
CA LEU A 48 6.39 16.93 8.18
C LEU A 48 5.65 17.11 9.51
N ASP A 49 6.09 16.44 10.58
CA ASP A 49 5.54 16.61 11.93
C ASP A 49 5.65 18.06 12.44
N GLN A 50 6.72 18.77 12.06
CA GLN A 50 6.90 20.18 12.41
C GLN A 50 6.09 21.15 11.54
N LYS A 51 5.87 20.82 10.25
CA LYS A 51 5.28 21.74 9.26
C LYS A 51 3.77 21.57 9.08
N LEU A 52 3.23 20.37 9.29
CA LEU A 52 1.82 20.04 9.04
C LEU A 52 1.06 19.91 10.35
N SER A 53 0.18 20.85 10.64
CA SER A 53 -0.57 20.88 11.91
C SER A 53 -1.59 19.74 12.04
N LEU A 54 -2.00 19.11 10.92
CA LEU A 54 -2.92 17.97 10.90
C LEU A 54 -2.22 16.61 10.87
N PHE A 55 -0.89 16.59 10.78
CA PHE A 55 -0.08 15.38 10.74
C PHE A 55 0.67 15.24 12.08
N SER A 56 0.89 14.01 12.53
CA SER A 56 1.93 13.77 13.53
C SER A 56 2.58 12.39 13.41
N ALA A 57 3.86 12.30 13.75
CA ALA A 57 4.62 11.06 13.88
C ALA A 57 4.74 10.57 15.34
N GLU A 58 4.51 11.46 16.32
CA GLU A 58 4.75 11.18 17.74
C GLU A 58 3.46 11.03 18.55
N LYS A 59 2.47 11.87 18.29
CA LYS A 59 1.24 11.98 19.09
C LYS A 59 -0.01 11.80 18.26
N PHE A 60 -1.15 11.65 18.94
CA PHE A 60 -2.44 11.61 18.28
C PHE A 60 -2.69 12.92 17.51
N ASN A 61 -3.10 12.79 16.24
CA ASN A 61 -3.54 13.89 15.40
C ASN A 61 -4.58 13.38 14.38
N TRP A 62 -5.12 14.26 13.56
CA TRP A 62 -6.06 13.92 12.48
C TRP A 62 -5.50 12.84 11.56
N VAL A 63 -4.24 13.02 11.16
CA VAL A 63 -3.45 12.04 10.41
C VAL A 63 -2.23 11.70 11.26
N GLN A 64 -2.00 10.41 11.51
CA GLN A 64 -0.86 9.96 12.28
C GLN A 64 -0.04 8.92 11.52
N PHE A 65 1.26 9.21 11.35
CA PHE A 65 2.23 8.18 11.01
C PHE A 65 2.65 7.49 12.31
N ARG A 66 2.42 6.18 12.43
CA ARG A 66 2.87 5.43 13.59
C ARG A 66 3.82 4.33 13.15
N ARG A 67 5.08 4.42 13.58
CA ARG A 67 6.16 3.49 13.21
C ARG A 67 5.77 2.01 13.33
N GLY A 68 5.04 1.64 14.38
CA GLY A 68 4.61 0.26 14.65
C GLY A 68 3.50 -0.29 13.74
N ASP A 69 2.92 0.53 12.86
CA ASP A 69 1.93 0.08 11.88
C ASP A 69 2.54 -0.59 10.64
N PHE A 70 3.85 -0.40 10.45
CA PHE A 70 4.66 -0.85 9.32
C PHE A 70 5.61 -1.96 9.74
N LEU A 71 6.51 -2.44 8.86
CA LEU A 71 7.44 -3.54 9.13
C LEU A 71 7.99 -3.50 10.55
N THR A 72 7.87 -4.60 11.30
CA THR A 72 8.08 -4.61 12.74
C THR A 72 9.36 -5.33 13.13
N ASN A 73 10.47 -4.60 13.07
CA ASN A 73 11.70 -4.91 13.80
C ASN A 73 12.06 -3.65 14.61
N ASN A 74 11.61 -3.63 15.87
CA ASN A 74 11.58 -2.44 16.75
C ASN A 74 12.96 -1.91 17.18
N GLN A 75 14.05 -2.29 16.50
CA GLN A 75 15.40 -1.84 16.82
C GLN A 75 15.90 -0.74 15.89
N GLN A 76 15.18 -0.40 14.82
CA GLN A 76 15.64 0.54 13.79
C GLN A 76 14.54 1.43 13.21
N THR A 77 14.94 2.49 12.50
CA THR A 77 14.01 3.33 11.73
C THR A 77 13.33 2.53 10.63
N LEU A 78 12.14 2.96 10.18
CA LEU A 78 11.41 2.24 9.13
C LEU A 78 12.22 2.15 7.83
N LYS A 79 12.94 3.23 7.48
CA LYS A 79 13.80 3.27 6.29
C LYS A 79 14.87 2.18 6.35
N GLN A 80 15.57 2.06 7.48
CA GLN A 80 16.62 1.05 7.66
C GLN A 80 16.05 -0.37 7.54
N GLU A 81 14.91 -0.64 8.18
CA GLU A 81 14.28 -1.95 8.11
C GLU A 81 13.81 -2.31 6.69
N VAL A 82 13.25 -1.34 5.96
CA VAL A 82 12.88 -1.53 4.56
C VAL A 82 14.11 -1.83 3.71
N LEU A 83 15.19 -1.05 3.83
CA LEU A 83 16.42 -1.27 3.07
C LEU A 83 17.06 -2.63 3.38
N GLN A 84 17.07 -3.03 4.66
CA GLN A 84 17.52 -4.35 5.07
C GLN A 84 16.67 -5.45 4.40
N THR A 85 15.35 -5.36 4.53
CA THR A 85 14.42 -6.34 3.94
C THR A 85 14.55 -6.42 2.42
N MET A 86 14.70 -5.27 1.75
CA MET A 86 14.93 -5.21 0.31
C MET A 86 16.27 -5.85 -0.07
N SER A 87 17.35 -5.54 0.66
CA SER A 87 18.69 -6.07 0.38
C SER A 87 18.76 -7.58 0.56
N GLU A 88 18.18 -8.10 1.65
CA GLU A 88 18.09 -9.54 1.91
C GLU A 88 17.36 -10.27 0.79
N LYS A 89 16.23 -9.72 0.32
CA LYS A 89 15.44 -10.31 -0.78
C LYS A 89 16.10 -10.16 -2.15
N ALA A 90 16.86 -9.09 -2.38
CA ALA A 90 17.61 -8.88 -3.61
C ALA A 90 18.89 -9.74 -3.68
N GLY A 91 19.36 -10.24 -2.54
CA GLY A 91 20.66 -10.91 -2.44
C GLY A 91 21.86 -9.98 -2.61
N THR A 92 21.63 -8.66 -2.63
CA THR A 92 22.67 -7.63 -2.76
C THR A 92 22.34 -6.40 -1.91
N PRO A 93 23.34 -5.67 -1.39
CA PRO A 93 23.09 -4.44 -0.65
C PRO A 93 22.41 -3.38 -1.51
N LEU A 94 21.28 -2.86 -1.03
CA LEU A 94 20.53 -1.78 -1.65
C LEU A 94 20.58 -0.52 -0.78
N SER A 95 20.73 0.64 -1.42
CA SER A 95 20.81 1.95 -0.76
C SER A 95 20.06 3.01 -1.56
N GLY A 96 19.69 4.10 -0.88
CA GLY A 96 19.02 5.26 -1.48
C GLY A 96 17.90 5.82 -0.61
N LYS A 97 17.01 6.57 -1.23
CA LYS A 97 15.81 7.11 -0.58
C LYS A 97 14.67 6.11 -0.61
N VAL A 98 13.93 6.03 0.48
CA VAL A 98 12.76 5.15 0.60
C VAL A 98 11.50 5.99 0.70
N PHE A 99 10.57 5.76 -0.22
CA PHE A 99 9.27 6.40 -0.22
C PHE A 99 8.18 5.41 0.16
N LEU A 100 7.39 5.73 1.17
CA LEU A 100 6.24 4.96 1.60
C LEU A 100 4.98 5.45 0.87
N LEU A 101 4.28 4.54 0.19
CA LEU A 101 2.92 4.73 -0.31
C LEU A 101 1.96 3.86 0.53
N SER A 102 1.18 4.50 1.40
CA SER A 102 0.30 3.78 2.33
C SER A 102 -0.81 4.68 2.91
N PRO A 103 -1.98 4.12 3.30
CA PRO A 103 -2.87 4.83 4.21
C PRO A 103 -2.20 5.04 5.58
N LEU A 104 -2.41 6.20 6.18
CA LEU A 104 -1.99 6.47 7.56
C LEU A 104 -3.16 6.33 8.52
N ARG A 105 -2.87 6.40 9.84
CA ARG A 105 -3.95 6.48 10.84
C ARG A 105 -4.76 7.74 10.61
N ILE A 106 -6.06 7.59 10.50
CA ILE A 106 -7.00 8.71 10.50
C ILE A 106 -7.79 8.64 11.80
N LEU A 107 -7.71 9.70 12.62
CA LEU A 107 -8.34 9.73 13.95
C LEU A 107 -8.00 8.50 14.80
N GLY A 108 -6.73 8.08 14.77
CA GLY A 108 -6.20 6.94 15.53
C GLY A 108 -6.52 5.55 14.95
N MET A 109 -7.40 5.44 13.97
CA MET A 109 -7.75 4.17 13.30
C MET A 109 -6.81 3.88 12.14
N TYR A 110 -6.26 2.67 12.11
CA TYR A 110 -5.41 2.17 11.02
C TYR A 110 -6.02 0.93 10.39
N PHE A 111 -5.98 0.87 9.07
CA PHE A 111 -6.23 -0.34 8.32
C PHE A 111 -5.49 -0.25 6.99
N SER A 112 -4.59 -1.20 6.72
CA SER A 112 -3.88 -1.29 5.46
C SER A 112 -3.76 -2.74 5.00
N PRO A 113 -4.40 -3.13 3.88
CA PRO A 113 -4.19 -4.46 3.33
C PRO A 113 -2.81 -4.60 2.68
N VAL A 114 -2.21 -3.49 2.24
CA VAL A 114 -0.89 -3.46 1.62
C VAL A 114 -0.23 -2.09 1.78
N ASN A 115 1.06 -2.10 2.12
CA ASN A 115 1.93 -0.94 2.11
C ASN A 115 3.00 -1.12 1.03
N PHE A 116 3.30 -0.05 0.30
CA PHE A 116 4.29 -0.07 -0.77
C PHE A 116 5.47 0.82 -0.41
N TYR A 117 6.68 0.30 -0.55
CA TYR A 117 7.92 1.05 -0.34
C TYR A 117 8.68 1.11 -1.65
N TYR A 118 8.91 2.30 -2.18
CA TYR A 118 9.68 2.54 -3.38
C TYR A 118 11.10 2.95 -3.02
N LEU A 119 12.09 2.27 -3.60
CA LEU A 119 13.49 2.64 -3.48
C LEU A 119 13.89 3.51 -4.66
N GLN A 120 14.34 4.72 -4.38
CA GLN A 120 14.98 5.60 -5.36
C GLN A 120 16.50 5.56 -5.15
N ASN A 121 17.23 5.19 -6.19
CA ASN A 121 18.69 5.15 -6.16
C ASN A 121 19.30 6.58 -6.21
N ASP A 122 20.62 6.66 -6.08
CA ASP A 122 21.34 7.95 -6.08
C ASP A 122 21.28 8.69 -7.43
N ALA A 123 20.93 7.99 -8.52
CA ALA A 123 20.67 8.58 -9.83
C ALA A 123 19.26 9.19 -9.95
N GLY A 124 18.43 9.08 -8.91
CA GLY A 124 17.05 9.58 -8.90
C GLY A 124 16.04 8.63 -9.56
N GLU A 125 16.43 7.41 -9.91
CA GLU A 125 15.58 6.42 -10.54
C GLU A 125 14.96 5.46 -9.51
N PHE A 126 13.69 5.12 -9.69
CA PHE A 126 13.02 4.12 -8.85
C PHE A 126 13.42 2.71 -9.30
N SER A 127 14.27 2.06 -8.50
CA SER A 127 14.85 0.76 -8.83
C SER A 127 14.01 -0.42 -8.36
N HIS A 128 13.43 -0.33 -7.16
CA HIS A 128 12.70 -1.42 -6.55
C HIS A 128 11.40 -0.97 -5.88
N LEU A 129 10.45 -1.89 -5.78
CA LEU A 129 9.27 -1.80 -4.95
C LEU A 129 9.24 -2.98 -3.97
N LEU A 130 9.05 -2.70 -2.68
CA LEU A 130 8.69 -3.70 -1.68
C LEU A 130 7.19 -3.56 -1.37
N ALA A 131 6.41 -4.61 -1.59
CA ALA A 131 5.00 -4.68 -1.21
C ALA A 131 4.87 -5.50 0.08
N GLU A 132 4.60 -4.83 1.19
CA GLU A 132 4.24 -5.45 2.48
C GLU A 132 2.73 -5.69 2.50
N VAL A 133 2.33 -6.95 2.45
CA VAL A 133 0.93 -7.35 2.45
C VAL A 133 0.59 -7.97 3.80
N SER A 134 -0.55 -7.57 4.37
CA SER A 134 -1.06 -8.13 5.62
C SER A 134 -2.32 -8.95 5.36
N ASN A 135 -2.51 -10.05 6.11
CA ASN A 135 -3.77 -10.77 6.09
C ASN A 135 -4.66 -10.39 7.28
N THR A 136 -5.96 -10.29 7.05
CA THR A 136 -6.97 -10.08 8.10
C THR A 136 -7.83 -11.35 8.17
N PRO A 137 -8.13 -11.90 9.37
CA PRO A 137 -7.83 -11.39 10.71
C PRO A 137 -6.50 -11.87 11.33
N TRP A 138 -5.73 -12.73 10.66
CA TRP A 138 -4.55 -13.38 11.26
C TRP A 138 -3.34 -12.46 11.52
N ASN A 139 -3.33 -11.25 10.95
CA ASN A 139 -2.30 -10.22 11.14
C ASN A 139 -0.87 -10.70 10.83
N GLU A 140 -0.75 -11.73 9.99
CA GLU A 140 0.51 -12.14 9.39
C GLU A 140 0.88 -11.14 8.30
N ARG A 141 2.18 -11.01 8.04
CA ARG A 141 2.72 -10.11 7.02
C ARG A 141 3.66 -10.85 6.10
N HIS A 142 3.65 -10.46 4.84
CA HIS A 142 4.56 -10.98 3.83
C HIS A 142 5.02 -9.87 2.91
N CYS A 143 6.28 -9.95 2.49
CA CYS A 143 6.89 -8.93 1.64
C CYS A 143 7.31 -9.50 0.29
N TYR A 144 6.78 -8.91 -0.78
CA TYR A 144 7.22 -9.16 -2.15
C TYR A 144 8.18 -8.05 -2.58
N LEU A 145 9.36 -8.42 -3.08
CA LEU A 145 10.28 -7.47 -3.71
C LEU A 145 10.12 -7.55 -5.22
N VAL A 146 10.03 -6.39 -5.87
CA VAL A 146 9.90 -6.26 -7.31
C VAL A 146 11.00 -5.33 -7.81
N ASP A 147 11.87 -5.83 -8.68
CA ASP A 147 12.73 -4.99 -9.52
C ASP A 147 11.85 -4.25 -10.53
N LEU A 148 11.87 -2.92 -10.53
CA LEU A 148 10.97 -2.10 -11.35
C LEU A 148 11.35 -2.06 -12.83
N LYS A 149 12.58 -2.43 -13.17
CA LYS A 149 13.07 -2.52 -14.55
C LYS A 149 12.67 -3.86 -15.19
N GLU A 150 12.83 -4.96 -14.45
CA GLU A 150 12.55 -6.30 -14.97
C GLU A 150 11.11 -6.77 -14.70
N GLN A 151 10.55 -6.44 -13.54
CA GLN A 151 9.21 -6.83 -13.09
C GLN A 151 8.89 -8.32 -13.30
N LYS A 152 9.85 -9.19 -12.95
CA LYS A 152 9.71 -10.64 -13.07
C LYS A 152 8.45 -11.13 -12.34
N ASP A 153 7.80 -12.12 -12.94
CA ASP A 153 6.69 -12.83 -12.31
C ASP A 153 7.18 -13.49 -10.99
N SER A 154 6.30 -13.56 -10.00
CA SER A 154 6.61 -14.08 -8.67
C SER A 154 5.56 -15.07 -8.20
N ASP A 155 5.94 -16.09 -7.45
CA ASP A 155 4.97 -17.04 -6.91
C ASP A 155 4.11 -16.39 -5.81
N LYS A 156 2.80 -16.68 -5.80
CA LYS A 156 1.90 -16.24 -4.75
C LYS A 156 2.16 -17.04 -3.47
N ALA A 157 3.11 -16.55 -2.68
CA ALA A 157 3.50 -17.20 -1.42
C ALA A 157 2.61 -16.88 -0.20
N PHE A 158 1.59 -16.01 -0.32
CA PHE A 158 0.83 -15.51 0.83
C PHE A 158 -0.70 -15.54 0.63
N HIS A 159 -1.40 -16.01 1.65
CA HIS A 159 -2.85 -16.16 1.64
C HIS A 159 -3.55 -14.89 2.11
N VAL A 160 -3.65 -13.93 1.18
CA VAL A 160 -4.24 -12.59 1.41
C VAL A 160 -5.77 -12.58 1.34
N SER A 161 -6.38 -13.63 0.80
CA SER A 161 -7.83 -13.77 0.70
C SER A 161 -8.24 -15.24 0.74
N PRO A 162 -9.25 -15.61 1.54
CA PRO A 162 -9.80 -16.97 1.57
C PRO A 162 -10.43 -17.41 0.25
N TYR A 163 -10.63 -16.48 -0.69
CA TYR A 163 -11.25 -16.74 -1.99
C TYR A 163 -10.24 -16.83 -3.13
N ASN A 164 -8.92 -16.82 -2.85
CA ASN A 164 -7.90 -16.92 -3.88
C ASN A 164 -6.86 -18.00 -3.51
N PRO A 165 -6.75 -19.11 -4.26
CA PRO A 165 -5.85 -20.20 -3.93
C PRO A 165 -4.39 -19.72 -3.93
N ILE A 166 -3.54 -20.37 -3.13
CA ILE A 166 -2.11 -20.04 -2.97
C ILE A 166 -1.33 -20.35 -4.25
N ASP A 167 -1.64 -21.47 -4.90
CA ASP A 167 -1.03 -21.91 -6.17
C ASP A 167 -1.41 -20.95 -7.32
N MET A 168 -0.70 -19.83 -7.46
CA MET A 168 -0.86 -18.85 -8.54
C MET A 168 0.46 -18.10 -8.75
N GLN A 169 0.62 -17.51 -9.93
CA GLN A 169 1.69 -16.55 -10.20
C GLN A 169 1.17 -15.12 -10.19
N TYR A 170 1.97 -14.23 -9.63
CA TYR A 170 1.79 -12.79 -9.63
C TYR A 170 2.59 -12.16 -10.77
N ARG A 171 1.86 -11.48 -11.65
CA ARG A 171 2.43 -10.62 -12.68
C ARG A 171 2.24 -9.16 -12.32
N TRP A 172 3.36 -8.46 -12.20
CA TRP A 172 3.40 -7.05 -11.83
C TRP A 172 3.39 -6.18 -13.08
N ASN A 173 2.67 -5.05 -13.00
CA ASN A 173 2.75 -3.98 -13.98
C ASN A 173 2.71 -2.65 -13.22
N ILE A 174 3.91 -2.13 -12.94
CA ILE A 174 4.14 -0.95 -12.14
C ILE A 174 4.81 0.10 -13.04
N LYS A 175 4.29 1.33 -12.98
CA LYS A 175 4.95 2.46 -13.64
C LYS A 175 5.75 3.26 -12.62
N PRO A 176 6.89 3.85 -13.00
CA PRO A 176 7.62 4.76 -12.13
C PRO A 176 6.69 5.85 -11.58
N PRO A 177 6.69 6.11 -10.27
CA PRO A 177 5.81 7.09 -9.66
C PRO A 177 6.21 8.52 -10.07
N GLY A 178 5.21 9.35 -10.33
CA GLY A 178 5.38 10.76 -10.65
C GLY A 178 4.07 11.51 -10.41
N ASN A 179 3.66 12.41 -11.31
CA ASN A 179 2.36 13.10 -11.21
C ASN A 179 1.15 12.14 -11.19
N LYS A 180 1.33 10.93 -11.71
CA LYS A 180 0.41 9.81 -11.61
C LYS A 180 1.16 8.61 -11.05
N LEU A 181 0.43 7.72 -10.38
CA LEU A 181 0.93 6.44 -9.91
C LEU A 181 -0.02 5.33 -10.38
N PHE A 182 0.55 4.28 -10.95
CA PHE A 182 -0.19 3.11 -11.40
C PHE A 182 0.55 1.84 -10.98
N LEU A 183 -0.19 0.93 -10.36
CA LEU A 183 0.27 -0.41 -10.01
C LEU A 183 -0.86 -1.38 -10.30
N GLN A 184 -0.54 -2.45 -11.01
CA GLN A 184 -1.43 -3.56 -11.28
C GLN A 184 -0.74 -4.87 -10.91
N LEU A 185 -1.52 -5.77 -10.33
CA LEU A 185 -1.14 -7.12 -9.96
C LEU A 185 -2.16 -8.09 -10.55
N ASP A 186 -1.71 -8.93 -11.47
CA ASP A 186 -2.51 -10.01 -12.03
C ASP A 186 -2.17 -11.34 -11.34
N CYS A 187 -3.19 -12.13 -11.02
CA CYS A 187 -3.02 -13.50 -10.52
C CYS A 187 -3.35 -14.48 -11.64
N LEU A 188 -2.34 -15.26 -12.02
CA LEU A 188 -2.36 -16.19 -13.15
C LEU A 188 -2.28 -17.64 -12.64
N LYS A 189 -3.04 -18.53 -13.27
CA LYS A 189 -2.77 -19.98 -13.32
C LYS A 189 -2.46 -20.32 -14.78
N THR A 190 -3.24 -21.20 -15.41
CA THR A 190 -3.31 -21.36 -16.86
C THR A 190 -3.88 -20.09 -17.51
N ASP A 191 -4.92 -19.53 -16.90
CA ASP A 191 -5.58 -18.30 -17.33
C ASP A 191 -5.46 -17.20 -16.27
N LYS A 192 -5.91 -15.99 -16.61
CA LYS A 192 -5.97 -14.86 -15.68
C LYS A 192 -7.20 -14.97 -14.78
N HIS A 193 -6.97 -15.21 -13.48
CA HIS A 193 -8.04 -15.44 -12.51
C HIS A 193 -8.50 -14.16 -11.81
N PHE A 194 -7.57 -13.24 -11.55
CA PHE A 194 -7.83 -12.04 -10.79
C PHE A 194 -6.90 -10.89 -11.18
N THR A 195 -7.38 -9.67 -11.01
CA THR A 195 -6.60 -8.43 -11.09
C THR A 195 -6.94 -7.53 -9.91
N ALA A 196 -5.91 -6.97 -9.29
CA ALA A 196 -6.00 -5.81 -8.44
C ALA A 196 -5.18 -4.68 -9.07
N ALA A 197 -5.68 -3.45 -9.01
CA ALA A 197 -4.90 -2.31 -9.44
C ALA A 197 -5.30 -1.02 -8.74
N ILE A 198 -4.36 -0.08 -8.74
CA ILE A 198 -4.51 1.28 -8.23
C ILE A 198 -4.10 2.28 -9.31
N GLY A 199 -4.84 3.37 -9.38
CA GLY A 199 -4.59 4.48 -10.30
C GLY A 199 -4.81 5.79 -9.56
N LEU A 200 -3.72 6.49 -9.29
CA LEU A 200 -3.71 7.64 -8.38
C LEU A 200 -3.10 8.87 -9.04
N LYS A 201 -3.55 10.05 -8.59
CA LYS A 201 -2.98 11.34 -8.97
C LYS A 201 -2.27 11.95 -7.77
N ARG A 202 -1.08 12.50 -8.02
CA ARG A 202 -0.29 13.21 -7.03
C ARG A 202 -0.95 14.55 -6.72
N MET A 203 -1.12 14.82 -5.45
CA MET A 203 -1.54 16.09 -4.89
C MET A 203 -0.42 16.57 -3.98
N GLU A 204 -0.24 17.88 -3.94
CA GLU A 204 0.64 18.51 -2.98
C GLU A 204 0.22 18.15 -1.55
N LEU A 205 1.19 17.84 -0.68
CA LEU A 205 0.90 17.59 0.73
C LEU A 205 0.90 18.94 1.44
N SER A 206 -0.25 19.41 1.89
CA SER A 206 -0.38 20.66 2.66
C SER A 206 -1.57 20.58 3.61
N ASN A 207 -1.61 21.45 4.62
CA ASN A 207 -2.73 21.46 5.58
C ASN A 207 -4.10 21.69 4.90
N SER A 208 -4.15 22.50 3.84
CA SER A 208 -5.39 22.76 3.09
C SER A 208 -5.84 21.54 2.30
N VAL A 209 -4.92 20.87 1.60
CA VAL A 209 -5.20 19.65 0.83
C VAL A 209 -5.56 18.50 1.76
N MET A 210 -4.84 18.30 2.86
CA MET A 210 -5.15 17.30 3.88
C MET A 210 -6.55 17.52 4.46
N ARG A 211 -6.86 18.74 4.91
CA ARG A 211 -8.19 19.07 5.46
C ARG A 211 -9.28 18.75 4.46
N LYS A 212 -9.15 19.22 3.23
CA LYS A 212 -10.12 18.96 2.15
C LYS A 212 -10.30 17.46 1.91
N SER A 213 -9.21 16.70 1.89
CA SER A 213 -9.23 15.28 1.62
C SER A 213 -9.86 14.49 2.76
N LEU A 214 -9.58 14.85 4.01
CA LEU A 214 -10.24 14.26 5.20
C LEU A 214 -11.77 14.46 5.17
N PHE A 215 -12.26 15.62 4.74
CA PHE A 215 -13.70 15.88 4.61
C PHE A 215 -14.34 15.25 3.36
N GLN A 216 -13.56 15.00 2.32
CA GLN A 216 -14.03 14.25 1.14
C GLN A 216 -14.10 12.74 1.42
N PHE A 217 -13.32 12.26 2.39
CA PHE A 217 -13.14 10.84 2.71
C PHE A 217 -13.35 10.47 4.19
N PRO A 218 -14.30 11.08 4.94
CA PRO A 218 -14.37 10.94 6.41
C PRO A 218 -14.72 9.52 6.85
N HIS A 219 -15.37 8.75 5.97
CA HIS A 219 -15.77 7.38 6.25
C HIS A 219 -14.85 6.33 5.64
N ILE A 220 -13.73 6.67 4.97
CA ILE A 220 -12.97 5.68 4.20
C ILE A 220 -12.40 4.56 5.07
N THR A 221 -11.82 4.81 6.24
CA THR A 221 -11.23 3.72 7.04
C THR A 221 -12.31 2.73 7.51
N LEU A 222 -13.41 3.24 8.07
CA LEU A 222 -14.52 2.39 8.53
C LEU A 222 -15.25 1.73 7.34
N LYS A 223 -15.57 2.47 6.28
CA LYS A 223 -16.27 1.99 5.08
C LYS A 223 -15.43 1.05 4.23
N THR A 224 -14.10 1.17 4.26
CA THR A 224 -13.19 0.21 3.62
C THR A 224 -13.17 -1.08 4.40
N LEU A 225 -13.05 -1.01 5.74
CA LEU A 225 -13.15 -2.21 6.58
C LEU A 225 -14.51 -2.91 6.41
N PHE A 226 -15.61 -2.18 6.60
CA PHE A 226 -16.97 -2.69 6.35
C PHE A 226 -17.16 -3.15 4.90
N GLY A 227 -16.58 -2.44 3.93
CA GLY A 227 -16.63 -2.79 2.51
C GLY A 227 -15.92 -4.09 2.20
N ILE A 228 -14.77 -4.35 2.82
CA ILE A 228 -14.02 -5.61 2.69
C ILE A 228 -14.85 -6.75 3.28
N TYR A 229 -15.39 -6.59 4.49
CA TYR A 229 -16.28 -7.58 5.09
C TYR A 229 -17.56 -7.79 4.26
N TRP A 230 -18.13 -6.72 3.68
CA TRP A 230 -19.31 -6.79 2.83
C TRP A 230 -19.05 -7.49 1.49
N GLN A 231 -17.87 -7.27 0.88
CA GLN A 231 -17.49 -8.00 -0.33
C GLN A 231 -17.17 -9.46 -0.01
N ALA A 232 -16.51 -9.75 1.12
CA ALA A 232 -16.32 -11.11 1.60
C ALA A 232 -17.68 -11.82 1.80
N LEU A 233 -18.67 -11.14 2.38
CA LEU A 233 -20.02 -11.67 2.54
C LEU A 233 -20.74 -11.87 1.19
N LYS A 234 -20.56 -10.96 0.22
CA LYS A 234 -21.09 -11.15 -1.15
C LYS A 234 -20.46 -12.34 -1.86
N LEU A 235 -19.16 -12.58 -1.68
CA LEU A 235 -18.47 -13.75 -2.24
C LEU A 235 -18.99 -15.04 -1.59
N PHE A 236 -19.18 -15.02 -0.27
CA PHE A 236 -19.83 -16.10 0.47
C PHE A 236 -21.25 -16.39 -0.05
N ALA A 237 -22.09 -15.36 -0.18
CA ALA A 237 -23.44 -15.46 -0.74
C ALA A 237 -23.46 -15.97 -2.20
N LYS A 238 -22.41 -15.68 -2.97
CA LYS A 238 -22.20 -16.20 -4.33
C LYS A 238 -21.64 -17.63 -4.38
N ARG A 239 -21.41 -18.26 -3.22
CA ARG A 239 -20.81 -19.60 -3.04
C ARG A 239 -19.45 -19.73 -3.71
N VAL A 240 -18.62 -18.68 -3.61
CA VAL A 240 -17.21 -18.78 -4.03
C VAL A 240 -16.50 -19.70 -3.04
N PRO A 241 -15.73 -20.72 -3.51
CA PRO A 241 -15.03 -21.64 -2.63
C PRO A 241 -14.13 -20.88 -1.66
N ILE A 242 -14.22 -21.25 -0.39
CA ILE A 242 -13.30 -20.81 0.66
C ILE A 242 -12.16 -21.82 0.68
N TYR A 243 -10.95 -21.33 0.52
CA TYR A 243 -9.74 -22.11 0.74
C TYR A 243 -9.30 -21.89 2.19
N ASP A 244 -9.10 -22.97 2.93
CA ASP A 244 -8.63 -22.89 4.30
C ASP A 244 -7.24 -22.25 4.34
N HIS A 245 -7.03 -21.36 5.33
CA HIS A 245 -5.69 -20.88 5.64
C HIS A 245 -4.83 -22.09 6.05
N PRO A 246 -3.66 -22.30 5.43
CA PRO A 246 -2.81 -23.43 5.78
C PRO A 246 -2.44 -23.31 7.25
N LYS A 247 -2.80 -24.31 8.07
CA LYS A 247 -2.42 -24.36 9.48
C LYS A 247 -0.93 -24.06 9.58
N SER A 248 -0.56 -22.98 10.27
CA SER A 248 0.83 -22.67 10.57
C SER A 248 1.44 -23.91 11.21
N ALA A 249 2.30 -24.61 10.47
CA ALA A 249 3.12 -25.66 11.04
C ALA A 249 4.01 -24.95 12.05
N GLY A 250 3.69 -25.11 13.33
CA GLY A 250 4.41 -24.44 14.40
C GLY A 250 5.90 -24.68 14.27
N ARG A 251 6.67 -23.59 14.26
CA ARG A 251 8.07 -23.49 14.66
C ARG A 251 8.39 -22.03 14.96
#